data_AF-A0A0M3ISU8-F1
#
_entry.id   AF-A0A0M3ISU8-F1
#
_cell.length_a   1.000
_cell.length_b   1.000
_cell.length_c   1.000
_cell.angle_alpha   90.00
_cell.angle_beta   90.00
_cell.angle_gamma   90.00
#
_symmetry.space_group_name_H-M   'P 1'
#
loop_
_entity.id
_entity.type
_entity.pdbx_description
1 polymer ?
#
loop_
_entity_poly.entity_id
_entity_poly.type
_entity_poly.pdbx_seq_one_letter_code
_entity_poly.pdbx_strand_id
1 'polypeptide(L)'
;MAYVKVNYCVTYEIGWVNQNCVDKKVTSKLHKGNIICAECQPEAQLHRNNMRCASDLNDDEYGLWKFIGAKSCNGIWRRISRSDNCKCEHNYPTNVSFLLV
;
A
#
# COMPACT_ATOMS: atom_id res chain seq x y z
N MET A 1 -18.13 23.05 3.69
CA MET A 1 -17.45 22.17 4.67
C MET A 1 -16.12 21.76 4.06
N ALA A 2 -14.99 22.15 4.64
CA ALA A 2 -13.69 21.66 4.19
C ALA A 2 -13.51 20.23 4.70
N TYR A 3 -13.27 19.27 3.81
CA TYR A 3 -12.92 17.92 4.21
C TYR A 3 -11.51 17.92 4.82
N VAL A 4 -11.37 17.46 6.05
CA VAL A 4 -10.07 17.27 6.69
C VAL A 4 -9.46 15.97 6.13
N LYS A 5 -8.32 16.08 5.45
CA LYS A 5 -7.58 14.91 4.98
C LYS A 5 -6.92 14.23 6.17
N VAL A 6 -7.34 13.01 6.45
CA VAL A 6 -6.79 12.18 7.53
C VAL A 6 -5.80 11.17 6.97
N ASN A 7 -4.81 10.78 7.78
CA ASN A 7 -4.00 9.61 7.51
C ASN A 7 -4.91 8.37 7.53
N TYR A 8 -4.66 7.42 6.63
CA TYR A 8 -5.34 6.13 6.66
C TYR A 8 -4.40 5.02 6.20
N CYS A 9 -4.71 3.80 6.61
CA CYS A 9 -3.95 2.60 6.27
C CYS A 9 -4.81 1.72 5.40
N VAL A 10 -4.17 1.02 4.49
CA VAL A 10 -4.79 0.03 3.63
C VAL A 10 -4.03 -1.28 3.77
N THR A 11 -4.76 -2.35 4.00
CA THR A 11 -4.18 -3.68 3.99
C THR A 11 -4.33 -4.30 2.61
N TYR A 12 -3.24 -4.86 2.10
CA TYR A 12 -3.18 -5.50 0.79
C TYR A 12 -2.62 -6.90 0.92
N GLU A 13 -3.20 -7.84 0.18
CA GLU A 13 -2.58 -9.15 -0.08
C GLU A 13 -1.76 -9.06 -1.37
N ILE A 14 -0.50 -9.46 -1.32
CA ILE A 14 0.35 -9.53 -2.50
C ILE A 14 -0.05 -10.74 -3.35
N GLY A 15 -0.55 -10.51 -4.57
CA GLY A 15 -1.01 -11.58 -5.46
C GLY A 15 0.08 -12.09 -6.41
N TRP A 16 0.88 -11.18 -6.96
CA TRP A 16 2.00 -11.50 -7.85
C TRP A 16 3.12 -10.48 -7.68
N VAL A 17 4.36 -10.92 -7.87
CA VAL A 17 5.58 -10.11 -7.82
C VAL A 17 6.40 -10.43 -9.06
N ASN A 18 6.92 -9.39 -9.71
CA ASN A 18 7.82 -9.54 -10.84
C ASN A 18 9.09 -10.29 -10.44
N GLN A 19 9.40 -11.38 -11.15
CA GLN A 19 10.55 -12.24 -10.88
C GLN A 19 11.90 -11.50 -11.04
N ASN A 20 11.92 -10.39 -11.78
CA ASN A 20 13.09 -9.54 -11.92
C ASN A 20 13.29 -8.57 -10.75
N CYS A 21 12.42 -8.59 -9.73
CA CYS A 21 12.65 -7.90 -8.47
C CYS A 21 13.76 -8.65 -7.71
N VAL A 22 14.99 -8.15 -7.77
CA VAL A 22 16.18 -8.83 -7.22
C VAL A 22 16.64 -8.27 -5.87
N ASP A 23 16.00 -7.22 -5.36
CA ASP A 23 16.34 -6.66 -4.05
C ASP A 23 15.85 -7.57 -2.92
N LYS A 24 16.78 -8.32 -2.31
CA LYS A 24 16.50 -9.26 -1.21
C LYS A 24 15.83 -8.63 0.02
N LYS A 25 16.08 -7.35 0.30
CA LYS A 25 15.45 -6.66 1.44
C LYS A 25 13.98 -6.39 1.17
N VAL A 26 13.63 -6.21 -0.10
CA VAL A 26 12.26 -5.95 -0.56
C VAL A 26 11.52 -7.26 -0.81
N THR A 27 12.12 -8.23 -1.49
CA THR A 27 11.45 -9.50 -1.85
C THR A 27 11.13 -10.38 -0.66
N SER A 28 11.90 -10.31 0.44
CA SER A 28 11.53 -11.02 1.68
C SER A 28 10.22 -10.49 2.28
N LYS A 29 9.84 -9.25 1.98
CA LYS A 29 8.63 -8.57 2.46
C LYS A 29 7.51 -8.51 1.42
N LEU A 30 7.84 -8.47 0.13
CA LEU A 30 6.91 -8.42 -1.00
C LEU A 30 6.97 -9.75 -1.75
N HIS A 31 6.27 -10.75 -1.22
CA HIS A 31 6.11 -12.08 -1.82
C HIS A 31 4.62 -12.46 -1.86
N LYS A 32 4.26 -13.33 -2.80
CA LYS A 32 2.87 -13.78 -2.99
C LYS A 32 2.28 -14.36 -1.70
N GLY A 33 1.04 -13.99 -1.38
CA GLY A 33 0.29 -14.39 -0.19
C GLY A 33 0.58 -13.55 1.04
N ASN A 34 1.62 -12.70 1.04
CA ASN A 34 1.90 -11.85 2.18
C ASN A 34 0.86 -10.73 2.31
N ILE A 35 0.50 -10.38 3.54
CA ILE A 35 -0.34 -9.24 3.85
C ILE A 35 0.54 -8.08 4.33
N ILE A 36 0.42 -6.94 3.65
CA ILE A 36 1.12 -5.71 4.00
C ILE A 36 0.15 -4.66 4.52
N CYS A 37 0.69 -3.66 5.21
CA CYS A 37 -0.02 -2.44 5.53
C CYS A 37 0.65 -1.27 4.78
N ALA A 38 -0.13 -0.53 4.00
CA ALA A 38 0.30 0.66 3.29
C ALA A 38 -0.38 1.91 3.90
N GLU A 39 0.40 2.86 4.37
CA GLU A 39 -0.06 4.09 4.98
C GLU A 39 -0.14 5.22 3.93
N CYS A 40 -1.32 5.82 3.78
CA CYS A 40 -1.56 6.98 2.94
C CYS A 40 -1.53 8.26 3.77
N GLN A 41 -0.50 9.07 3.57
CA GLN A 41 -0.34 10.34 4.26
C GLN A 41 -1.21 11.45 3.61
N PRO A 42 -1.70 12.44 4.38
CA PRO A 42 -2.53 13.52 3.86
C PRO A 42 -1.93 14.25 2.64
N GLU A 43 -0.61 14.41 2.60
CA GLU A 43 0.14 15.08 1.55
C GLU A 43 0.06 14.32 0.22
N ALA A 44 0.14 12.98 0.25
CA ALA A 44 0.04 12.13 -0.94
C ALA A 44 -1.37 12.14 -1.57
N GLN A 45 -2.38 12.57 -0.81
CA GLN A 45 -3.75 12.70 -1.30
C GLN A 45 -3.97 13.99 -2.09
N LEU A 46 -3.05 14.98 -2.05
CA LEU A 46 -3.24 16.30 -2.67
C LEU A 46 -3.48 16.26 -4.18
N HIS A 47 -2.99 15.22 -4.85
CA HIS A 47 -3.13 15.04 -6.30
C HIS A 47 -4.45 14.38 -6.73
N ARG A 48 -5.38 14.14 -5.79
CA ARG A 48 -6.63 13.41 -6.03
C ARG A 48 -7.81 14.11 -5.35
N ASN A 49 -8.93 14.22 -6.07
CA ASN A 49 -10.15 14.89 -5.59
C ASN A 49 -11.04 14.00 -4.69
N ASN A 50 -10.68 12.72 -4.51
CA ASN A 50 -11.45 11.73 -3.75
C ASN A 50 -10.83 11.39 -2.38
N MET A 51 -9.84 12.16 -1.92
CA MET A 51 -9.14 11.92 -0.64
C MET A 51 -8.51 10.53 -0.55
N ARG A 52 -8.04 10.01 -1.68
CA ARG A 52 -7.30 8.75 -1.75
C ARG A 52 -5.90 8.96 -2.33
N CYS A 53 -4.95 8.16 -1.91
CA CYS A 53 -3.66 8.03 -2.58
C CYS A 53 -3.84 7.41 -3.98
N ALA A 54 -2.85 7.61 -4.85
CA ALA A 54 -2.99 7.30 -6.27
C ALA A 54 -3.26 5.82 -6.58
N SER A 55 -2.68 4.92 -5.77
CA SER A 55 -2.76 3.47 -5.94
C SER A 55 -3.76 2.80 -4.99
N ASP A 56 -4.62 3.57 -4.33
CA ASP A 56 -5.69 3.03 -3.50
C ASP A 56 -6.84 2.47 -4.36
N LEU A 57 -7.32 1.28 -4.00
CA LEU A 57 -8.35 0.52 -4.73
C LEU A 57 -9.66 0.47 -3.93
N ASN A 58 -10.67 -0.25 -4.40
CA ASN A 58 -11.79 -0.68 -3.54
C ASN A 58 -11.49 -2.03 -2.90
N ASP A 59 -12.20 -2.40 -1.82
CA ASP A 59 -12.00 -3.70 -1.19
C ASP A 59 -12.28 -4.83 -2.21
N ASP A 60 -11.49 -5.89 -2.16
CA ASP A 60 -11.43 -7.01 -3.10
C ASP A 60 -11.02 -6.70 -4.54
N GLU A 61 -10.72 -5.44 -4.86
CA GLU A 61 -10.19 -5.06 -6.16
C GLU A 61 -8.70 -5.43 -6.27
N TYR A 62 -8.31 -5.90 -7.46
CA TYR A 62 -6.94 -6.19 -7.83
C TYR A 62 -6.33 -5.03 -8.60
N GLY A 63 -5.08 -4.70 -8.32
CA GLY A 63 -4.40 -3.61 -9.02
C GLY A 63 -2.89 -3.76 -9.02
N LEU A 64 -2.25 -2.93 -9.84
CA LEU A 64 -0.80 -2.91 -9.97
C LEU A 64 -0.17 -2.11 -8.83
N TRP A 65 0.97 -2.59 -8.36
CA TRP A 65 1.83 -1.84 -7.46
C TRP A 65 3.26 -1.78 -8.00
N LYS A 66 4.00 -0.76 -7.58
CA LYS A 66 5.43 -0.61 -7.86
C LYS A 66 6.14 -0.10 -6.63
N PHE A 67 7.23 -0.75 -6.25
CA PHE A 67 8.07 -0.28 -5.17
C PHE A 67 9.04 0.79 -5.68
N ILE A 68 9.07 1.94 -5.01
CA ILE A 68 9.97 3.04 -5.35
C ILE A 68 11.37 2.71 -4.82
N GLY A 69 12.39 2.91 -5.66
CA GLY A 69 13.80 2.71 -5.29
C GLY A 69 14.37 1.32 -5.56
N ALA A 70 13.55 0.31 -5.86
CA ALA A 70 14.04 -1.00 -6.30
C ALA A 70 13.71 -1.27 -7.76
N LYS A 71 14.75 -1.65 -8.53
CA LYS A 71 14.62 -1.92 -9.97
C LYS A 71 13.70 -3.12 -10.21
N SER A 72 12.78 -2.95 -11.16
CA SER A 72 11.82 -4.00 -11.59
C SER A 72 10.92 -4.57 -10.49
N CYS A 73 10.86 -3.96 -9.31
CA CYS A 73 9.96 -4.39 -8.23
C CYS A 73 8.57 -3.81 -8.42
N ASN A 74 7.72 -4.60 -9.05
CA ASN A 74 6.30 -4.33 -9.26
C ASN A 74 5.51 -5.63 -9.20
N GLY A 75 4.19 -5.52 -9.15
CA GLY A 75 3.35 -6.69 -9.05
C GLY A 75 1.87 -6.38 -9.09
N ILE A 76 1.08 -7.36 -8.65
CA ILE A 76 -0.35 -7.24 -8.45
C ILE A 76 -0.64 -7.46 -6.97
N TRP A 77 -1.55 -6.67 -6.40
CA TRP A 77 -2.11 -6.89 -5.07
C TRP A 77 -3.63 -6.90 -5.12
N ARG A 78 -4.26 -7.40 -4.06
CA ARG A 78 -5.69 -7.23 -3.80
C ARG A 78 -5.86 -6.41 -2.54
N ARG A 79 -6.74 -5.42 -2.57
CA ARG A 79 -7.08 -4.66 -1.37
C ARG A 79 -7.96 -5.50 -0.45
N ILE A 80 -7.62 -5.56 0.84
CA ILE A 80 -8.39 -6.27 1.85
C ILE A 80 -9.31 -5.31 2.59
N SER A 81 -8.76 -4.23 3.15
CA SER A 81 -9.53 -3.26 3.93
C SER A 81 -8.79 -1.94 4.09
N ARG A 82 -9.52 -0.90 4.50
CA ARG A 82 -8.98 0.41 4.91
C ARG A 82 -9.39 0.73 6.34
N SER A 83 -8.54 1.47 7.05
CA SER A 83 -8.87 2.10 8.34
C SER A 83 -8.39 3.54 8.36
N ASP A 84 -9.26 4.46 8.78
CA ASP A 84 -8.93 5.87 8.92
C ASP A 84 -8.25 6.15 10.28
N ASN A 85 -7.47 7.23 10.35
CA ASN A 85 -6.76 7.69 11.55
C ASN A 85 -5.85 6.62 12.18
N CYS A 86 -5.12 5.87 11.38
CA CYS A 86 -4.23 4.82 11.85
C CYS A 86 -2.77 5.10 11.47
N LYS A 87 -1.86 4.31 12.06
CA LYS A 87 -0.48 4.15 11.63
C LYS A 87 -0.17 2.66 11.53
N CYS A 88 0.45 2.24 10.44
CA CYS A 88 0.63 0.80 10.19
C CYS A 88 1.40 0.10 11.33
N GLU A 89 2.46 0.71 11.83
CA GLU A 89 3.29 0.15 12.91
C GLU A 89 2.54 -0.01 14.24
N HIS A 90 1.48 0.77 14.49
CA HIS A 90 0.69 0.67 15.72
C HIS A 90 -0.56 -0.20 15.54
N ASN A 91 -1.29 -0.01 14.46
CA ASN A 91 -2.57 -0.67 14.23
C ASN A 91 -2.42 -2.05 13.57
N TYR A 92 -1.33 -2.29 12.86
CA TYR A 92 -1.04 -3.55 12.16
C TYR A 92 0.39 -4.03 12.44
N PRO A 93 0.76 -4.27 13.72
CA PRO A 93 2.16 -4.50 14.13
C PRO A 93 2.77 -5.79 13.55
N THR A 94 1.95 -6.73 13.10
CA THR A 94 2.38 -7.98 12.45
C THR A 94 2.57 -7.84 10.94
N ASN A 95 2.04 -6.78 10.33
CA ASN A 95 2.11 -6.57 8.88
C ASN A 95 3.32 -5.72 8.54
N VAL A 96 3.92 -5.98 7.38
CA VAL A 96 5.00 -5.14 6.89
C VAL A 96 4.42 -3.78 6.50
N SER A 97 4.99 -2.71 7.07
CA SER A 97 4.55 -1.33 6.84
C SER A 97 5.26 -0.70 5.64
N PHE A 98 4.49 -0.02 4.80
CA PHE A 98 4.96 0.76 3.65
C PHE A 98 4.21 2.09 3.57
N LEU A 99 4.77 3.08 2.86
CA LEU A 99 4.06 4.31 2.51
C LEU A 99 3.43 4.16 1.12
N LEU A 100 2.19 4.62 1.00
CA LEU A 100 1.48 4.76 -0.26
C LEU A 100 1.73 6.18 -0.79
N VAL A 101 2.18 6.25 -2.04
CA VAL A 101 2.55 7.51 -2.72
C VAL A 101 1.60 7.78 -3.88
#